data_AF-M0HHT2-F1
#
_entry.id   AF-M0HHT2-F1
#
_cell.length_a   1.000
_cell.length_b   1.000
_cell.length_c   1.000
_cell.angle_alpha   90.00
_cell.angle_beta   90.00
_cell.angle_gamma   90.00
#
_symmetry.space_group_name_H-M   'P 1'
#
loop_
_entity.id
_entity.type
_entity.pdbx_description
1 polymer ?
#
loop_
_entity_poly.entity_id
_entity_poly.type
_entity_poly.pdbx_seq_one_letter_code
_entity_poly.pdbx_strand_id
1 'polypeptide(L)'
;MDEATRLRRILDDPRRLFGDDDLPPNTNLPWWLAPLPTWLENFGLNVAWLVVAINLVGTAFGFWYYGIHPFSDPIVQLQFASEPLVMWPFVPDSPVATLFIALSLALWKLGRSNEYINALAFFGCWKLGLWTPFVLAAFADSFLAVTWFPMYLFLFFSHLAMVVQAFLIQRYSAFPIRAVAVAVAWYGFNDLVDYFVPLVGDPHHTALPVADSAAAYGTTVLQVAAAGAVFLTLFATFLALATRVKKLELGGLA
;
A
#
# COMPACT_ATOMS: atom_id res chain seq x y z
N MET A 1 26.51 -10.48 -3.23
CA MET A 1 26.43 -11.96 -3.20
C MET A 1 25.32 -12.40 -4.14
N ASP A 2 25.52 -13.46 -4.92
CA ASP A 2 24.46 -13.98 -5.81
C ASP A 2 23.33 -14.66 -5.01
N GLU A 3 22.10 -14.56 -5.49
CA GLU A 3 20.88 -15.02 -4.79
C GLU A 3 20.88 -16.52 -4.51
N ALA A 4 21.42 -17.33 -5.42
CA ALA A 4 21.51 -18.77 -5.21
C ALA A 4 22.40 -19.12 -4.01
N THR A 5 23.44 -18.32 -3.76
CA THR A 5 24.32 -18.48 -2.60
C THR A 5 23.62 -18.05 -1.32
N ARG A 6 22.82 -16.98 -1.38
CA ARG A 6 22.00 -16.51 -0.24
C ARG A 6 20.97 -17.55 0.17
N LEU A 7 20.22 -18.09 -0.79
CA LEU A 7 19.22 -19.13 -0.56
C LEU A 7 19.82 -20.37 0.10
N ARG A 8 20.96 -20.87 -0.41
CA ARG A 8 21.65 -22.01 0.21
C ARG A 8 22.01 -21.75 1.67
N ARG A 9 22.58 -20.58 1.98
CA ARG A 9 22.92 -20.20 3.36
C ARG A 9 21.71 -20.15 4.30
N ILE A 10 20.56 -19.73 3.80
CA ILE A 10 19.30 -19.68 4.57
C ILE A 10 18.76 -21.09 4.80
N LEU A 11 18.88 -21.98 3.81
CA LEU A 11 18.49 -23.39 3.96
C LEU A 11 19.37 -24.12 4.98
N ASP A 12 20.67 -23.78 5.03
CA ASP A 12 21.62 -24.37 5.98
C ASP A 12 21.42 -23.86 7.42
N ASP A 13 21.03 -22.59 7.60
CA ASP A 13 20.67 -22.01 8.90
C ASP A 13 19.46 -21.07 8.78
N PRO A 14 18.24 -21.56 9.08
CA PRO A 14 17.01 -20.76 8.99
C PRO A 14 16.99 -19.52 9.89
N ARG A 15 17.83 -19.44 10.93
CA ARG A 15 17.91 -18.25 11.79
C ARG A 15 18.38 -17.03 11.03
N ARG A 16 19.10 -17.22 9.92
CA ARG A 16 19.54 -16.15 9.01
C ARG A 16 18.39 -15.39 8.37
N LEU A 17 17.19 -15.96 8.31
CA LEU A 17 15.99 -15.20 7.90
C LEU A 17 15.77 -13.96 8.77
N PHE A 18 16.18 -14.00 10.03
CA PHE A 18 16.00 -12.91 10.99
C PHE A 18 17.28 -12.07 11.18
N GLY A 19 18.38 -12.47 10.55
CA GLY A 19 19.67 -11.77 10.59
C GLY A 19 19.74 -10.61 9.59
N ASP A 20 20.72 -9.75 9.78
CA ASP A 20 21.00 -8.56 8.96
C ASP A 20 22.08 -8.78 7.89
N ASP A 21 22.52 -10.03 7.70
CA ASP A 21 23.49 -10.43 6.67
C ASP A 21 23.08 -9.90 5.29
N ASP A 22 23.93 -9.03 4.71
CA ASP A 22 23.72 -8.42 3.39
C ASP A 22 22.42 -7.60 3.24
N LEU A 23 21.87 -7.08 4.35
CA LEU A 23 20.75 -6.14 4.37
C LEU A 23 21.23 -4.68 4.53
N PRO A 24 20.40 -3.69 4.13
CA PRO A 24 20.66 -2.30 4.43
C PRO A 24 20.77 -2.14 5.95
N PRO A 25 21.63 -1.25 6.48
CA PRO A 25 21.78 -1.07 7.91
C PRO A 25 20.47 -0.63 8.57
N ASN A 26 20.36 -0.87 9.89
CA ASN A 26 19.24 -0.36 10.67
C ASN A 26 19.17 1.17 10.54
N THR A 27 17.96 1.68 10.38
CA THR A 27 17.73 3.10 10.10
C THR A 27 18.03 3.99 11.30
N ASN A 28 18.14 3.40 12.51
CA ASN A 28 18.27 4.11 13.79
C ASN A 28 17.21 5.21 14.00
N LEU A 29 16.06 5.06 13.31
CA LEU A 29 14.93 5.97 13.43
C LEU A 29 14.26 5.78 14.80
N PRO A 30 13.64 6.83 15.35
CA PRO A 30 12.85 6.69 16.56
C PRO A 30 11.66 5.75 16.31
N TRP A 31 11.24 5.03 17.36
CA TRP A 31 10.21 3.99 17.29
C TRP A 31 8.87 4.46 16.67
N TRP A 32 8.52 5.74 16.79
CA TRP A 32 7.29 6.28 16.21
C TRP A 32 7.37 6.47 14.68
N LEU A 33 8.58 6.52 14.11
CA LEU A 33 8.81 6.54 12.66
C LEU A 33 9.02 5.15 12.07
N ALA A 34 9.76 4.29 12.80
CA ALA A 34 10.04 2.91 12.43
C ALA A 34 9.62 1.98 13.58
N PRO A 35 8.32 1.67 13.71
CA PRO A 35 7.80 0.89 14.82
C PRO A 35 8.06 -0.62 14.70
N LEU A 36 8.49 -1.09 13.52
CA LEU A 36 8.76 -2.50 13.34
C LEU A 36 10.03 -2.91 14.09
N PRO A 37 9.99 -4.04 14.82
CA PRO A 37 11.21 -4.56 15.42
C PRO A 37 12.17 -5.05 14.33
N THR A 38 13.47 -4.86 14.54
CA THR A 38 14.51 -5.16 13.55
C THR A 38 14.44 -6.59 12.99
N TRP A 39 14.13 -7.59 13.81
CA TRP A 39 14.01 -8.98 13.34
C TRP A 39 12.92 -9.16 12.28
N LEU A 40 11.84 -8.37 12.36
CA LEU A 40 10.72 -8.44 11.42
C LEU A 40 11.06 -7.70 10.12
N GLU A 41 11.76 -6.57 10.22
CA GLU A 41 12.31 -5.89 9.05
C GLU A 41 13.28 -6.80 8.29
N ASN A 42 14.20 -7.43 9.03
CA ASN A 42 15.16 -8.39 8.48
C ASN A 42 14.46 -9.56 7.81
N PHE A 43 13.47 -10.16 8.48
CA PHE A 43 12.65 -11.22 7.91
C PHE A 43 12.01 -10.82 6.59
N GLY A 44 11.30 -9.68 6.57
CA GLY A 44 10.63 -9.18 5.38
C GLY A 44 11.58 -8.92 4.21
N LEU A 45 12.74 -8.33 4.48
CA LEU A 45 13.76 -8.06 3.46
C LEU A 45 14.49 -9.33 2.97
N ASN A 46 14.70 -10.32 3.86
CA ASN A 46 15.28 -11.61 3.49
C ASN A 46 14.35 -12.39 2.55
N VAL A 47 13.03 -12.36 2.81
CA VAL A 47 12.02 -13.03 1.98
C VAL A 47 11.42 -12.12 0.90
N ALA A 48 12.10 -11.01 0.54
CA ALA A 48 11.54 -9.98 -0.34
C ALA A 48 11.02 -10.52 -1.69
N TRP A 49 11.66 -11.54 -2.31
CA TRP A 49 11.15 -12.13 -3.55
C TRP A 49 9.80 -12.85 -3.38
N LEU A 50 9.59 -13.47 -2.22
CA LEU A 50 8.28 -14.04 -1.88
C LEU A 50 7.25 -12.92 -1.67
N VAL A 51 7.62 -11.84 -0.98
CA VAL A 51 6.75 -10.66 -0.82
C VAL A 51 6.39 -10.06 -2.18
N VAL A 52 7.34 -9.94 -3.11
CA VAL A 52 7.10 -9.50 -4.49
C VAL A 52 6.08 -10.40 -5.18
N ALA A 53 6.28 -11.72 -5.15
CA ALA A 53 5.37 -12.67 -5.79
C ALA A 53 3.95 -12.58 -5.20
N ILE A 54 3.82 -12.52 -3.87
CA ILE A 54 2.53 -12.38 -3.17
C ILE A 54 1.83 -11.09 -3.59
N ASN A 55 2.55 -9.96 -3.65
CA ASN A 55 1.95 -8.70 -4.07
C ASN A 55 1.55 -8.67 -5.55
N LEU A 56 2.30 -9.32 -6.44
CA LEU A 56 1.88 -9.45 -7.85
C LEU A 56 0.60 -10.29 -7.99
N VAL A 57 0.47 -11.37 -7.21
CA VAL A 57 -0.77 -12.14 -7.12
C VAL A 57 -1.89 -11.29 -6.52
N GLY A 58 -1.58 -10.50 -5.47
CA GLY A 58 -2.50 -9.55 -4.87
C GLY A 58 -2.99 -8.47 -5.84
N THR A 59 -2.10 -7.95 -6.69
CA THR A 59 -2.44 -7.02 -7.77
C THR A 59 -3.42 -7.67 -8.74
N ALA A 60 -3.11 -8.87 -9.24
CA ALA A 60 -3.99 -9.58 -10.16
C ALA A 60 -5.36 -9.89 -9.53
N PHE A 61 -5.36 -10.36 -8.29
CA PHE A 61 -6.58 -10.57 -7.50
C PHE A 61 -7.37 -9.27 -7.31
N GLY A 62 -6.69 -8.16 -7.06
CA GLY A 62 -7.31 -6.86 -6.88
C GLY A 62 -8.01 -6.38 -8.16
N PHE A 63 -7.37 -6.48 -9.32
CA PHE A 63 -8.04 -6.17 -10.60
C PHE A 63 -9.25 -7.08 -10.85
N TRP A 64 -9.16 -8.36 -10.47
CA TRP A 64 -10.30 -9.26 -10.51
C TRP A 64 -11.43 -8.82 -9.57
N TYR A 65 -11.10 -8.42 -8.33
CA TYR A 65 -12.07 -7.92 -7.34
C TYR A 65 -12.84 -6.68 -7.83
N TYR A 66 -12.18 -5.80 -8.59
CA TYR A 66 -12.79 -4.60 -9.18
C TYR A 66 -13.59 -4.89 -10.46
N GLY A 67 -13.56 -6.12 -10.97
CA GLY A 67 -14.41 -6.59 -12.07
C GLY A 67 -13.70 -6.86 -13.40
N ILE A 68 -12.37 -6.98 -13.45
CA ILE A 68 -11.68 -7.53 -14.62
C ILE A 68 -11.64 -9.06 -14.49
N HIS A 69 -12.51 -9.74 -15.24
CA HIS A 69 -12.66 -11.19 -15.22
C HIS A 69 -12.23 -11.79 -16.58
N PRO A 70 -10.96 -12.20 -16.75
CA PRO A 70 -10.41 -12.57 -18.07
C PRO A 70 -11.06 -13.80 -18.73
N PHE A 71 -11.76 -14.61 -17.94
CA PHE A 71 -12.37 -15.87 -18.37
C PHE A 71 -13.91 -15.84 -18.34
N SER A 72 -14.52 -14.65 -18.31
CA SER A 72 -15.98 -14.48 -18.36
C SER A 72 -16.43 -13.60 -19.53
N ASP A 73 -17.73 -13.66 -19.84
CA ASP A 73 -18.40 -12.78 -20.78
C ASP A 73 -19.55 -12.03 -20.08
N PRO A 74 -19.50 -10.69 -19.94
CA PRO A 74 -18.42 -9.80 -20.40
C PRO A 74 -17.14 -9.93 -19.55
N ILE A 75 -16.00 -9.53 -20.13
CA ILE A 75 -14.69 -9.51 -19.43
C ILE A 75 -14.66 -8.42 -18.35
N VAL A 76 -15.30 -7.29 -18.61
CA VAL A 76 -15.33 -6.13 -17.72
C VAL A 76 -16.69 -6.06 -17.05
N GLN A 77 -16.68 -6.06 -15.73
CA GLN A 77 -17.86 -6.11 -14.85
C GLN A 77 -17.67 -5.17 -13.66
N LEU A 78 -18.66 -5.13 -12.76
CA LEU A 78 -18.61 -4.43 -11.48
C LEU A 78 -18.15 -2.97 -11.63
N GLN A 79 -17.23 -2.52 -10.78
CA GLN A 79 -16.79 -1.13 -10.71
C GLN A 79 -16.17 -0.66 -12.03
N PHE A 80 -15.35 -1.48 -12.70
CA PHE A 80 -14.80 -1.08 -14.00
C PHE A 80 -15.87 -0.91 -15.09
N ALA A 81 -17.00 -1.62 -15.01
CA ALA A 81 -18.09 -1.47 -15.97
C ALA A 81 -18.95 -0.22 -15.72
N SER A 82 -18.98 0.30 -14.48
CA SER A 82 -19.69 1.55 -14.14
C SER A 82 -18.82 2.80 -14.34
N GLU A 83 -17.51 2.63 -14.48
CA GLU A 83 -16.55 3.74 -14.49
C GLU A 83 -16.15 4.21 -15.89
N PRO A 84 -16.07 5.54 -16.14
CA PRO A 84 -15.56 6.06 -17.40
C PRO A 84 -14.12 5.58 -17.66
N LEU A 85 -13.83 5.16 -18.91
CA LEU A 85 -12.50 4.64 -19.31
C LEU A 85 -11.33 5.56 -18.93
N VAL A 86 -11.54 6.89 -18.95
CA VAL A 86 -10.51 7.88 -18.58
C VAL A 86 -10.14 7.82 -17.09
N MET A 87 -11.02 7.32 -16.23
CA MET A 87 -10.81 7.22 -14.79
C MET A 87 -10.20 5.88 -14.38
N TRP A 88 -10.15 4.89 -15.27
CA TRP A 88 -9.60 3.56 -14.97
C TRP A 88 -8.18 3.55 -14.36
N PRO A 89 -7.25 4.47 -14.67
CA PRO A 89 -5.96 4.51 -13.98
C PRO A 89 -6.04 4.86 -12.49
N PHE A 90 -7.14 5.47 -12.06
CA PHE A 90 -7.37 5.97 -10.68
C PHE A 90 -8.35 5.11 -9.88
N VAL A 91 -9.11 4.25 -10.57
CA VAL A 91 -10.08 3.33 -9.95
C VAL A 91 -9.45 2.21 -9.11
N PRO A 92 -8.43 1.45 -9.60
CA PRO A 92 -7.88 0.33 -8.86
C PRO A 92 -6.88 0.81 -7.79
N ASP A 93 -7.39 1.25 -6.65
CA ASP A 93 -6.60 1.74 -5.51
C ASP A 93 -5.54 0.74 -5.03
N SER A 94 -5.94 -0.23 -4.20
CA SER A 94 -5.02 -1.20 -3.60
C SER A 94 -4.32 -2.14 -4.61
N PRO A 95 -4.91 -2.48 -5.79
CA PRO A 95 -4.17 -3.19 -6.83
C PRO A 95 -2.93 -2.42 -7.33
N VAL A 96 -3.03 -1.10 -7.55
CA VAL A 96 -1.89 -0.28 -7.98
C VAL A 96 -0.87 -0.13 -6.85
N ALA A 97 -1.30 0.01 -5.60
CA ALA A 97 -0.39 0.06 -4.45
C ALA A 97 0.42 -1.23 -4.25
N THR A 98 -0.23 -2.39 -4.38
CA THR A 98 0.46 -3.70 -4.32
C THR A 98 1.46 -3.88 -5.47
N LEU A 99 1.14 -3.36 -6.66
CA LEU A 99 2.08 -3.33 -7.77
C LEU A 99 3.30 -2.44 -7.46
N PHE A 100 3.09 -1.26 -6.88
CA PHE A 100 4.19 -0.37 -6.51
C PHE A 100 5.13 -0.98 -5.46
N ILE A 101 4.62 -1.64 -4.41
CA ILE A 101 5.50 -2.31 -3.43
C ILE A 101 6.24 -3.50 -4.03
N ALA A 102 5.60 -4.28 -4.92
CA ALA A 102 6.27 -5.34 -5.66
C ALA A 102 7.43 -4.77 -6.51
N LEU A 103 7.20 -3.68 -7.24
CA LEU A 103 8.23 -3.01 -8.02
C LEU A 103 9.33 -2.40 -7.14
N SER A 104 8.97 -1.77 -6.02
CA SER A 104 9.90 -1.18 -5.05
C SER A 104 10.89 -2.23 -4.53
N LEU A 105 10.39 -3.35 -4.01
CA LEU A 105 11.20 -4.43 -3.47
C LEU A 105 12.03 -5.13 -4.57
N ALA A 106 11.44 -5.37 -5.74
CA ALA A 106 12.16 -5.99 -6.86
C ALA A 106 13.31 -5.11 -7.36
N LEU A 107 13.07 -3.81 -7.57
CA LEU A 107 14.09 -2.85 -7.99
C LEU A 107 15.20 -2.73 -6.93
N TRP A 108 14.84 -2.69 -5.65
CA TRP A 108 15.82 -2.71 -4.57
C TRP A 108 16.68 -3.98 -4.59
N LYS A 109 16.06 -5.17 -4.68
CA LYS A 109 16.78 -6.47 -4.74
C LYS A 109 17.69 -6.60 -5.96
N LEU A 110 17.33 -5.95 -7.08
CA LEU A 110 18.13 -5.90 -8.30
C LEU A 110 19.23 -4.82 -8.28
N GLY A 111 19.40 -4.08 -7.17
CA GLY A 111 20.37 -2.99 -7.07
C GLY A 111 20.02 -1.77 -7.91
N ARG A 112 18.74 -1.61 -8.29
CA ARG A 112 18.19 -0.56 -9.15
C ARG A 112 17.10 0.26 -8.44
N SER A 113 17.23 0.43 -7.12
CA SER A 113 16.26 1.15 -6.28
C SER A 113 15.87 2.50 -6.90
N ASN A 114 14.58 2.81 -6.89
CA ASN A 114 14.04 4.04 -7.47
C ASN A 114 13.17 4.77 -6.44
N GLU A 115 13.63 5.94 -6.02
CA GLU A 115 12.99 6.74 -4.97
C GLU A 115 11.54 7.15 -5.27
N TYR A 116 11.17 7.34 -6.54
CA TYR A 116 9.79 7.66 -6.92
C TYR A 116 8.87 6.46 -6.69
N ILE A 117 9.30 5.28 -7.09
CA ILE A 117 8.55 4.03 -6.88
C ILE A 117 8.50 3.70 -5.38
N ASN A 118 9.61 3.91 -4.65
CA ASN A 118 9.66 3.71 -3.20
C ASN A 118 8.66 4.63 -2.48
N ALA A 119 8.59 5.91 -2.86
CA ALA A 119 7.65 6.85 -2.26
C ALA A 119 6.19 6.49 -2.59
N LEU A 120 5.88 6.14 -3.85
CA LEU A 120 4.55 5.69 -4.25
C LEU A 120 4.14 4.42 -3.50
N ALA A 121 5.04 3.43 -3.41
CA ALA A 121 4.82 2.20 -2.66
C ALA A 121 4.58 2.47 -1.18
N PHE A 122 5.36 3.36 -0.55
CA PHE A 122 5.19 3.72 0.86
C PHE A 122 3.82 4.34 1.11
N PHE A 123 3.44 5.33 0.30
CA PHE A 123 2.13 5.98 0.43
C PHE A 123 0.99 4.99 0.18
N GLY A 124 1.07 4.16 -0.87
CA GLY A 124 0.04 3.18 -1.17
C GLY A 124 -0.13 2.14 -0.07
N CYS A 125 0.97 1.55 0.40
CA CYS A 125 0.97 0.59 1.49
C CYS A 125 0.46 1.18 2.80
N TRP A 126 0.82 2.42 3.12
CA TRP A 126 0.34 3.11 4.31
C TRP A 126 -1.14 3.49 4.19
N LYS A 127 -1.48 4.28 3.17
CA LYS A 127 -2.81 4.89 2.99
C LYS A 127 -3.85 3.80 2.76
N LEU A 128 -3.68 3.01 1.71
CA LEU A 128 -4.70 2.03 1.32
C LEU A 128 -4.67 0.82 2.26
N GLY A 129 -3.49 0.47 2.79
CA GLY A 129 -3.37 -0.55 3.83
C GLY A 129 -4.11 -0.24 5.13
N LEU A 130 -4.30 1.04 5.48
CA LEU A 130 -5.09 1.46 6.64
C LEU A 130 -6.53 1.85 6.28
N TRP A 131 -6.75 2.45 5.10
CA TRP A 131 -8.06 2.90 4.68
C TRP A 131 -9.06 1.75 4.53
N THR A 132 -8.65 0.65 3.88
CA THR A 132 -9.52 -0.53 3.70
C THR A 132 -9.98 -1.13 5.03
N PRO A 133 -9.10 -1.48 5.99
CA PRO A 133 -9.55 -1.98 7.29
C PRO A 133 -10.33 -0.91 8.09
N PHE A 134 -10.05 0.39 7.90
CA PHE A 134 -10.85 1.46 8.49
C PHE A 134 -12.30 1.43 8.02
N VAL A 135 -12.56 1.40 6.71
CA VAL A 135 -13.93 1.38 6.17
C VAL A 135 -14.63 0.04 6.42
N LEU A 136 -13.88 -1.08 6.39
CA LEU A 136 -14.40 -2.39 6.78
C LEU A 136 -14.87 -2.37 8.23
N ALA A 137 -14.11 -1.79 9.15
CA ALA A 137 -14.49 -1.70 10.55
C ALA A 137 -15.63 -0.70 10.80
N ALA A 138 -15.59 0.47 10.15
CA ALA A 138 -16.60 1.52 10.31
C ALA A 138 -17.98 1.09 9.78
N PHE A 139 -18.01 0.24 8.76
CA PHE A 139 -19.23 -0.24 8.10
C PHE A 139 -19.35 -1.77 8.13
N ALA A 140 -18.88 -2.40 9.21
CA ALA A 140 -18.72 -3.85 9.31
C ALA A 140 -20.00 -4.63 9.02
N ASP A 141 -21.14 -4.20 9.57
CA ASP A 141 -22.43 -4.88 9.37
C ASP A 141 -22.82 -4.93 7.88
N SER A 142 -22.63 -3.82 7.16
CA SER A 142 -22.95 -3.71 5.74
C SER A 142 -22.01 -4.57 4.89
N PHE A 143 -20.72 -4.59 5.21
CA PHE A 143 -19.76 -5.46 4.51
C PHE A 143 -20.02 -6.94 4.79
N LEU A 144 -20.27 -7.33 6.04
CA LEU A 144 -20.54 -8.72 6.42
C LEU A 144 -21.86 -9.25 5.86
N ALA A 145 -22.82 -8.37 5.54
CA ALA A 145 -24.07 -8.75 4.89
C ALA A 145 -23.88 -9.20 3.42
N VAL A 146 -22.89 -8.66 2.72
CA VAL A 146 -22.68 -8.92 1.27
C VAL A 146 -21.38 -9.66 0.95
N THR A 147 -20.42 -9.65 1.88
CA THR A 147 -19.10 -10.25 1.70
C THR A 147 -18.96 -11.50 2.54
N TRP A 148 -18.57 -12.60 1.89
CA TRP A 148 -18.27 -13.84 2.60
C TRP A 148 -17.18 -13.63 3.66
N PHE A 149 -17.37 -14.15 4.87
CA PHE A 149 -16.54 -13.81 6.04
C PHE A 149 -15.02 -14.03 5.83
N PRO A 150 -14.55 -15.14 5.25
CA PRO A 150 -13.13 -15.29 4.90
C PRO A 150 -12.59 -14.22 3.93
N MET A 151 -13.41 -13.73 3.00
CA MET A 151 -13.03 -12.61 2.12
C MET A 151 -12.90 -11.32 2.92
N TYR A 152 -13.83 -11.04 3.85
CA TYR A 152 -13.74 -9.90 4.75
C TYR A 152 -12.43 -9.92 5.56
N LEU A 153 -12.11 -11.07 6.18
CA LEU A 153 -10.86 -11.22 6.94
C LEU A 153 -9.62 -11.10 6.05
N PHE A 154 -9.67 -11.69 4.85
CA PHE A 154 -8.59 -11.57 3.88
C PHE A 154 -8.34 -10.11 3.53
N LEU A 155 -9.37 -9.35 3.13
CA LEU A 155 -9.25 -7.92 2.82
C LEU A 155 -8.68 -7.15 4.01
N PHE A 156 -9.21 -7.37 5.20
CA PHE A 156 -8.78 -6.69 6.42
C PHE A 156 -7.29 -6.94 6.72
N PHE A 157 -6.87 -8.20 6.86
CA PHE A 157 -5.52 -8.53 7.29
C PHE A 157 -4.47 -8.39 6.19
N SER A 158 -4.83 -8.63 4.92
CA SER A 158 -3.90 -8.39 3.79
C SER A 158 -3.54 -6.91 3.67
N HIS A 159 -4.49 -6.00 3.90
CA HIS A 159 -4.25 -4.56 3.89
C HIS A 159 -3.41 -4.12 5.10
N LEU A 160 -3.66 -4.67 6.29
CA LEU A 160 -2.76 -4.44 7.44
C LEU A 160 -1.33 -4.94 7.17
N ALA A 161 -1.17 -6.05 6.43
CA ALA A 161 0.14 -6.51 6.00
C ALA A 161 0.81 -5.55 5.01
N MET A 162 0.06 -4.78 4.22
CA MET A 162 0.63 -3.69 3.41
C MET A 162 1.27 -2.62 4.29
N VAL A 163 0.62 -2.23 5.40
CA VAL A 163 1.17 -1.25 6.35
C VAL A 163 2.53 -1.70 6.90
N VAL A 164 2.66 -2.98 7.24
CA VAL A 164 3.94 -3.58 7.64
C VAL A 164 4.99 -3.43 6.53
N GLN A 165 4.63 -3.68 5.27
CA GLN A 165 5.53 -3.53 4.13
C GLN A 165 5.97 -2.07 3.89
N ALA A 166 5.13 -1.08 4.21
CA ALA A 166 5.50 0.33 4.09
C ALA A 166 6.77 0.64 4.90
N PHE A 167 6.87 0.11 6.12
CA PHE A 167 8.04 0.33 6.98
C PHE A 167 9.31 -0.36 6.47
N LEU A 168 9.21 -1.47 5.72
CA LEU A 168 10.37 -2.07 5.07
C LEU A 168 11.05 -1.11 4.10
N ILE A 169 10.28 -0.26 3.41
CA ILE A 169 10.81 0.73 2.45
C ILE A 169 11.75 1.72 3.14
N GLN A 170 11.49 2.06 4.42
CA GLN A 170 12.35 2.97 5.17
C GLN A 170 13.78 2.44 5.32
N ARG A 171 14.03 1.14 5.20
CA ARG A 171 15.38 0.56 5.24
C ARG A 171 16.25 0.97 4.06
N TYR A 172 15.65 1.18 2.89
CA TYR A 172 16.41 1.35 1.65
C TYR A 172 16.04 2.60 0.83
N SER A 173 15.00 3.34 1.23
CA SER A 173 14.57 4.57 0.58
C SER A 173 15.07 5.82 1.31
N ALA A 174 15.51 6.83 0.57
CA ALA A 174 15.91 8.14 1.10
C ALA A 174 14.77 9.16 1.16
N PHE A 175 13.63 8.85 0.54
CA PHE A 175 12.45 9.72 0.45
C PHE A 175 12.77 11.16 0.01
N PRO A 176 13.50 11.39 -1.10
CA PRO A 176 13.79 12.74 -1.59
C PRO A 176 12.50 13.52 -1.81
N ILE A 177 12.55 14.82 -1.52
CA ILE A 177 11.37 15.71 -1.55
C ILE A 177 10.63 15.61 -2.89
N ARG A 178 11.36 15.50 -4.01
CA ARG A 178 10.77 15.34 -5.35
C ARG A 178 9.94 14.05 -5.50
N ALA A 179 10.35 12.95 -4.89
CA ALA A 179 9.62 11.69 -4.93
C ALA A 179 8.39 11.75 -4.01
N VAL A 180 8.54 12.35 -2.82
CA VAL A 180 7.41 12.61 -1.92
C VAL A 180 6.38 13.51 -2.58
N ALA A 181 6.81 14.57 -3.29
CA ALA A 181 5.92 15.46 -4.02
C ALA A 181 5.12 14.72 -5.12
N VAL A 182 5.74 13.79 -5.85
CA VAL A 182 5.04 12.94 -6.83
C VAL A 182 4.03 12.03 -6.14
N ALA A 183 4.37 11.42 -5.00
CA ALA A 183 3.44 10.58 -4.26
C ALA A 183 2.26 11.39 -3.69
N VAL A 184 2.51 12.59 -3.15
CA VAL A 184 1.46 13.52 -2.69
C VAL A 184 0.55 13.93 -3.85
N ALA A 185 1.12 14.26 -5.01
CA ALA A 185 0.32 14.61 -6.18
C ALA A 185 -0.56 13.43 -6.63
N TRP A 186 -0.01 12.22 -6.66
CA TRP A 186 -0.75 11.01 -7.03
C TRP A 186 -1.90 10.69 -6.05
N TYR A 187 -1.59 10.51 -4.77
CA TYR A 187 -2.58 10.10 -3.77
C TYR A 187 -3.52 11.23 -3.34
N GLY A 188 -3.09 12.48 -3.44
CA GLY A 188 -3.94 13.65 -3.24
C GLY A 188 -4.88 13.92 -4.42
N PHE A 189 -4.47 13.62 -5.65
CA PHE A 189 -5.37 13.64 -6.79
C PHE A 189 -6.42 12.54 -6.69
N ASN A 190 -6.03 11.33 -6.28
CA ASN A 190 -6.95 10.24 -5.93
C ASN A 190 -7.97 10.70 -4.87
N ASP A 191 -7.53 11.28 -3.73
CA ASP A 191 -8.46 11.85 -2.73
C ASP A 191 -9.45 12.85 -3.34
N LEU A 192 -8.97 13.71 -4.24
CA LEU A 192 -9.80 14.74 -4.88
C LEU A 192 -10.90 14.11 -5.74
N VAL A 193 -10.55 13.21 -6.66
CA VAL A 193 -11.50 12.60 -7.60
C VAL A 193 -12.42 11.57 -6.94
N ASP A 194 -11.94 10.97 -5.86
CA ASP A 194 -12.68 9.94 -5.12
C ASP A 194 -13.71 10.53 -4.17
N TYR A 195 -13.50 11.73 -3.62
CA TYR A 195 -14.35 12.22 -2.52
C TYR A 195 -14.89 13.64 -2.67
N PHE A 196 -14.34 14.46 -3.57
CA PHE A 196 -14.65 15.89 -3.60
C PHE A 196 -15.07 16.41 -4.98
N VAL A 197 -14.26 16.17 -6.01
CA VAL A 197 -14.45 16.72 -7.35
C VAL A 197 -14.28 15.60 -8.38
N PRO A 198 -15.36 14.86 -8.71
CA PRO A 198 -15.31 13.91 -9.81
C PRO A 198 -15.06 14.66 -11.12
N LEU A 199 -14.07 14.23 -11.90
CA LEU A 199 -13.79 14.86 -13.19
C LEU A 199 -14.85 14.52 -14.23
N VAL A 200 -15.46 13.34 -14.14
CA VAL A 200 -16.52 12.86 -15.04
C VAL A 200 -17.49 12.00 -14.25
N GLY A 201 -18.76 12.38 -14.17
CA GLY A 201 -19.79 11.58 -13.49
C GLY A 201 -19.76 11.74 -11.97
N ASP A 202 -19.88 10.62 -11.26
CA ASP A 202 -19.92 10.55 -9.79
C ASP A 202 -18.51 10.28 -9.21
N PRO A 203 -18.30 10.43 -7.88
CA PRO A 203 -17.02 10.14 -7.24
C PRO A 203 -16.53 8.70 -7.49
N HIS A 204 -15.22 8.54 -7.69
CA HIS A 204 -14.61 7.30 -8.21
C HIS A 204 -13.99 6.38 -7.15
N HIS A 205 -14.32 6.60 -5.88
CA HIS A 205 -13.75 5.84 -4.77
C HIS A 205 -14.07 4.34 -4.86
N THR A 206 -13.26 3.51 -4.20
CA THR A 206 -13.58 2.09 -3.98
C THR A 206 -15.04 1.94 -3.49
N ALA A 207 -15.82 1.09 -4.14
CA ALA A 207 -17.24 0.93 -3.83
C ALA A 207 -17.47 0.42 -2.39
N LEU A 208 -18.37 1.08 -1.65
CA LEU A 208 -18.82 0.66 -0.33
C LEU A 208 -20.23 0.05 -0.42
N PRO A 209 -20.58 -0.97 0.39
CA PRO A 209 -21.91 -1.57 0.40
C PRO A 209 -22.94 -0.73 1.16
N VAL A 210 -22.79 0.59 1.15
CA VAL A 210 -23.66 1.59 1.76
C VAL A 210 -23.65 2.83 0.87
N ALA A 211 -24.83 3.44 0.65
CA ALA A 211 -24.93 4.63 -0.18
C ALA A 211 -24.13 5.81 0.42
N ASP A 212 -23.43 6.55 -0.44
CA ASP A 212 -22.56 7.67 -0.07
C ASP A 212 -23.26 8.74 0.76
N SER A 213 -24.52 9.04 0.44
CA SER A 213 -25.34 10.03 1.13
C SER A 213 -25.96 9.52 2.45
N ALA A 214 -25.80 8.24 2.78
CA ALA A 214 -26.36 7.68 4.01
C ALA A 214 -25.72 8.34 5.23
N ALA A 215 -26.54 8.63 6.24
CA ALA A 215 -26.07 9.25 7.47
C ALA A 215 -25.20 8.27 8.27
N ALA A 216 -23.99 8.70 8.63
CA ALA A 216 -23.06 7.92 9.45
C ALA A 216 -22.23 8.87 10.32
N TYR A 217 -22.04 8.53 11.60
CA TYR A 217 -21.18 9.28 12.53
C TYR A 217 -21.43 10.80 12.58
N GLY A 218 -22.70 11.24 12.44
CA GLY A 218 -23.08 12.65 12.44
C GLY A 218 -22.82 13.40 11.11
N THR A 219 -22.46 12.68 10.07
CA THR A 219 -22.16 13.18 8.72
C THR A 219 -22.66 12.15 7.68
N THR A 220 -21.99 11.99 6.54
CA THR A 220 -22.32 10.97 5.53
C THR A 220 -21.25 9.90 5.41
N VAL A 221 -21.59 8.72 4.87
CA VAL A 221 -20.65 7.64 4.58
C VAL A 221 -19.46 8.13 3.74
N LEU A 222 -19.74 8.90 2.69
CA LEU A 222 -18.71 9.49 1.83
C LEU A 222 -17.74 10.36 2.64
N GLN A 223 -18.28 11.22 3.51
CA GLN A 223 -17.46 12.12 4.33
C GLN A 223 -16.61 11.38 5.36
N VAL A 224 -17.08 10.25 5.90
CA VAL A 224 -16.30 9.39 6.81
C VAL A 224 -15.14 8.74 6.06
N ALA A 225 -15.42 8.17 4.88
CA ALA A 225 -14.40 7.57 4.02
C ALA A 225 -13.35 8.61 3.57
N ALA A 226 -13.80 9.79 3.15
CA ALA A 226 -12.96 10.92 2.76
C ALA A 226 -12.07 11.40 3.91
N ALA A 227 -12.62 11.53 5.12
CA ALA A 227 -11.86 11.94 6.30
C ALA A 227 -10.71 10.96 6.60
N GLY A 228 -10.97 9.65 6.51
CA GLY A 228 -9.94 8.63 6.63
C GLY A 228 -8.87 8.76 5.54
N ALA A 229 -9.28 8.90 4.28
CA ALA A 229 -8.37 8.97 3.14
C ALA A 229 -7.43 10.20 3.22
N VAL A 230 -8.00 11.39 3.43
CA VAL A 230 -7.24 12.65 3.56
C VAL A 230 -6.30 12.60 4.76
N PHE A 231 -6.77 12.14 5.91
CA PHE A 231 -5.93 12.00 7.11
C PHE A 231 -4.72 11.09 6.83
N LEU A 232 -4.95 9.96 6.19
CA LEU A 232 -3.90 9.00 5.88
C LEU A 232 -2.89 9.53 4.84
N THR A 233 -3.34 10.31 3.85
CA THR A 233 -2.46 11.01 2.89
C THR A 233 -1.58 12.05 3.59
N LEU A 234 -2.17 12.87 4.46
CA LEU A 234 -1.42 13.87 5.24
C LEU A 234 -0.41 13.19 6.17
N PHE A 235 -0.81 12.11 6.83
CA PHE A 235 0.08 11.37 7.73
C PHE A 235 1.22 10.67 6.99
N ALA A 236 0.95 10.06 5.83
CA ALA A 236 2.00 9.49 4.97
C ALA A 236 3.03 10.55 4.56
N THR A 237 2.55 11.76 4.21
CA THR A 237 3.40 12.90 3.87
C THR A 237 4.28 13.30 5.04
N PHE A 238 3.70 13.43 6.23
CA PHE A 238 4.43 13.72 7.45
C PHE A 238 5.49 12.66 7.74
N LEU A 239 5.12 11.36 7.73
CA LEU A 239 6.05 10.26 7.99
C LEU A 239 7.21 10.25 6.98
N ALA A 240 6.94 10.34 5.68
CA ALA A 240 7.98 10.28 4.66
C ALA A 240 8.99 11.43 4.78
N LEU A 241 8.49 12.65 5.01
CA LEU A 241 9.37 13.81 5.21
C LEU A 241 10.11 13.74 6.54
N ALA A 242 9.47 13.30 7.62
CA ALA A 242 10.11 13.12 8.92
C ALA A 242 11.19 12.03 8.87
N THR A 243 10.95 10.91 8.18
CA THR A 243 11.97 9.89 7.90
C THR A 243 13.16 10.49 7.17
N ARG A 244 12.93 11.28 6.10
CA ARG A 244 14.03 11.97 5.40
C ARG A 244 14.82 12.88 6.33
N VAL A 245 14.15 13.75 7.08
CA VAL A 245 14.81 14.70 7.99
C VAL A 245 15.65 13.96 9.03
N LYS A 246 15.10 12.93 9.68
CA LYS A 246 15.85 12.15 10.66
C LYS A 246 17.03 11.41 10.06
N LYS A 247 16.90 10.86 8.85
CA LYS A 247 18.06 10.26 8.16
C LYS A 247 19.17 11.27 7.85
N LEU A 248 18.81 12.51 7.51
CA LEU A 248 19.79 13.59 7.31
C LEU A 248 20.48 13.99 8.63
N GLU A 249 19.71 14.15 9.71
CA GLU A 249 20.26 14.46 11.05
C GLU A 249 21.23 13.38 11.55
N LEU A 250 20.95 12.11 11.25
CA LEU A 250 21.78 10.97 11.64
C LEU A 250 23.00 10.76 10.73
N GLY A 251 23.20 11.59 9.70
CA GLY A 251 24.29 11.45 8.73
C GLY A 251 24.14 10.25 7.78
N GLY A 252 22.94 9.66 7.69
CA GLY A 252 22.67 8.45 6.91
C GLY A 252 22.40 8.68 5.42
N LEU A 253 22.49 9.92 4.93
CA LEU A 253 22.23 10.31 3.54
C LEU A 253 23.37 11.15 2.93
N ALA A 254 24.58 11.01 3.45
CA ALA A 254 25.80 11.65 2.93
C ALA A 254 26.29 11.00 1.62
#